data_AF-A0A238Z2M9-F1
#
_entry.id   AF-A0A238Z2M9-F1
#
_cell.length_a   1.000
_cell.length_b   1.000
_cell.length_c   1.000
_cell.angle_alpha   90.00
_cell.angle_beta   90.00
_cell.angle_gamma   90.00
#
_symmetry.space_group_name_H-M   'P 1'
#
loop_
_entity.id
_entity.type
_entity.pdbx_description
1 polymer ?
#
loop_
_entity_poly.entity_id
_entity_poly.type
_entity_poly.pdbx_seq_one_letter_code
_entity_poly.pdbx_strand_id
1 'polypeptide(L)'
;MTTFLFVLLVLFFLARFVLPVVLRLVVGNFVKQQARRYGQGFGGAQPFEGGYTEPQRPTNGSGSSVHVDYVPPRQKPRPSKDFKGGEYVEFEEVK
;
A
#
# COMPACT_ATOMS: atom_id res chain seq x y z
N MET A 1 -52.09 18.09 -5.68
CA MET A 1 -51.05 18.75 -6.49
C MET A 1 -49.82 19.07 -5.64
N THR A 2 -49.94 19.87 -4.57
CA THR A 2 -48.81 20.27 -3.70
C THR A 2 -48.19 19.12 -2.91
N THR A 3 -48.99 18.17 -2.43
CA THR A 3 -48.50 16.96 -1.73
C THR A 3 -47.58 16.11 -2.60
N PHE A 4 -47.89 15.98 -3.90
CA PHE A 4 -47.04 15.28 -4.87
C PHE A 4 -45.68 15.97 -5.01
N LEU A 5 -45.66 17.29 -5.11
CA LEU A 5 -44.42 18.07 -5.18
C LEU A 5 -43.60 17.95 -3.89
N PHE A 6 -44.25 17.96 -2.72
CA PHE A 6 -43.56 17.75 -1.44
C PHE A 6 -42.97 16.36 -1.31
N VAL A 7 -43.71 15.32 -1.69
CA VAL A 7 -43.19 13.95 -1.68
C VAL A 7 -42.01 13.82 -2.62
N LEU A 8 -42.10 14.35 -3.85
CA LEU A 8 -41.00 14.36 -4.82
C LEU A 8 -39.78 15.11 -4.27
N LEU A 9 -39.98 16.27 -3.65
CA LEU A 9 -38.90 17.07 -3.05
C LEU A 9 -38.18 16.29 -1.94
N VAL A 10 -38.93 15.67 -1.03
CA VAL A 10 -38.36 14.85 0.05
C VAL A 10 -37.61 13.66 -0.52
N LEU A 11 -38.17 12.98 -1.52
CA LEU A 11 -37.56 11.83 -2.17
C LEU A 11 -36.29 12.23 -2.93
N PHE A 12 -36.27 13.41 -3.55
CA PHE A 12 -35.10 13.98 -4.20
C PHE A 12 -33.97 14.25 -3.20
N PHE A 13 -34.26 14.91 -2.08
CA PHE A 13 -33.26 15.13 -1.04
C PHE A 13 -32.78 13.82 -0.40
N LEU A 14 -33.70 12.91 -0.12
CA LEU A 14 -33.37 11.59 0.40
C LEU A 14 -32.44 10.85 -0.58
N ALA A 15 -32.77 10.79 -1.87
CA ALA A 15 -31.88 10.22 -2.87
C ALA A 15 -30.54 10.97 -2.90
N ARG A 16 -30.54 12.30 -2.93
CA ARG A 16 -29.31 13.10 -3.01
C ARG A 16 -28.33 12.88 -1.85
N PHE A 17 -28.84 12.58 -0.65
CA PHE A 17 -28.03 12.37 0.55
C PHE A 17 -27.81 10.91 0.90
N VAL A 18 -28.80 10.04 0.71
CA VAL A 18 -28.72 8.60 1.01
C VAL A 18 -28.00 7.83 -0.10
N LEU A 19 -28.25 8.15 -1.38
CA LEU A 19 -27.63 7.46 -2.50
C LEU A 19 -26.09 7.46 -2.46
N PRO A 20 -25.38 8.57 -2.20
CA PRO A 20 -23.91 8.53 -2.13
C PRO A 20 -23.40 7.67 -0.96
N VAL A 21 -24.12 7.60 0.15
CA VAL A 21 -23.75 6.76 1.31
C VAL A 21 -23.92 5.28 0.97
N VAL A 22 -25.08 4.91 0.42
CA VAL A 22 -25.37 3.53 0.01
C VAL A 22 -24.39 3.08 -1.07
N LEU A 23 -24.12 3.92 -2.08
CA LEU A 23 -23.13 3.63 -3.12
C LEU A 23 -21.76 3.34 -2.54
N ARG A 24 -21.26 4.17 -1.60
CA ARG A 24 -19.96 3.93 -0.95
C ARG A 24 -19.92 2.61 -0.19
N LEU A 25 -21.01 2.23 0.48
CA LEU A 25 -21.10 0.96 1.21
C LEU A 25 -21.12 -0.23 0.25
N VAL A 26 -21.95 -0.18 -0.79
CA VAL A 26 -22.07 -1.25 -1.79
C VAL A 26 -20.76 -1.43 -2.55
N VAL A 27 -20.19 -0.34 -3.09
CA VAL A 27 -18.93 -0.36 -3.82
C VAL A 27 -17.79 -0.80 -2.91
N GLY A 28 -17.69 -0.28 -1.68
CA GLY A 28 -16.65 -0.67 -0.74
C GLY A 28 -16.70 -2.16 -0.39
N ASN A 29 -17.90 -2.70 -0.15
CA ASN A 29 -18.06 -4.13 0.15
C ASN A 29 -17.80 -5.01 -1.08
N PHE A 30 -18.23 -4.58 -2.25
CA PHE A 30 -18.02 -5.30 -3.50
C PHE A 30 -16.53 -5.34 -3.89
N VAL A 31 -15.84 -4.19 -3.82
CA VAL A 31 -14.39 -4.11 -4.07
C VAL A 31 -13.61 -4.94 -3.07
N LYS A 32 -13.97 -4.93 -1.77
CA LYS A 32 -13.33 -5.79 -0.77
C LYS A 32 -13.48 -7.29 -1.10
N GLN A 33 -14.64 -7.71 -1.59
CA GLN A 33 -14.87 -9.10 -1.98
C GLN A 33 -14.09 -9.48 -3.24
N GLN A 34 -14.03 -8.60 -4.23
CA GLN A 34 -13.23 -8.80 -5.44
C GLN A 34 -11.73 -8.81 -5.11
N ALA A 35 -11.23 -7.86 -4.33
CA ALA A 35 -9.84 -7.79 -3.90
C ALA A 35 -9.40 -9.04 -3.13
N ARG A 36 -10.27 -9.65 -2.31
CA ARG A 36 -9.97 -10.93 -1.64
C ARG A 36 -9.85 -12.11 -2.61
N ARG A 37 -10.63 -12.12 -3.69
CA ARG A 37 -10.60 -13.20 -4.70
C ARG A 37 -9.45 -13.04 -5.70
N TYR A 38 -9.13 -11.81 -6.09
CA TYR A 38 -8.04 -11.52 -7.04
C TYR A 38 -6.68 -11.27 -6.37
N GLY A 39 -6.66 -10.82 -5.11
CA GLY A 39 -5.43 -10.57 -4.34
C GLY A 39 -4.73 -11.83 -3.83
N GLN A 40 -5.33 -13.01 -4.00
CA GLN A 40 -4.63 -14.29 -3.79
C GLN A 40 -3.81 -14.73 -5.02
N GLY A 41 -4.10 -14.19 -6.22
CA GLY A 41 -3.41 -14.55 -7.47
C GLY A 41 -2.37 -13.52 -7.93
N PHE A 42 -2.46 -12.27 -7.48
CA PHE A 42 -1.46 -11.22 -7.70
C PHE A 42 -0.90 -10.80 -6.34
N GLY A 43 0.27 -11.34 -6.00
CA GLY A 43 1.03 -10.88 -4.84
C GLY A 43 1.32 -9.38 -4.99
N GLY A 44 0.93 -8.61 -3.97
CA GLY A 44 1.38 -7.25 -3.74
C GLY A 44 0.80 -6.19 -4.69
N ALA A 45 -0.11 -5.37 -4.16
CA ALA A 45 -0.06 -3.91 -4.28
C ALA A 45 -1.34 -3.31 -3.70
N GLN A 46 -1.26 -2.88 -2.44
CA GLN A 46 -1.74 -1.55 -2.11
C GLN A 46 -1.19 -0.60 -3.19
N PRO A 47 -2.02 0.11 -3.99
CA PRO A 47 -1.46 1.07 -4.94
C PRO A 47 -0.84 2.28 -4.24
N PHE A 48 -1.03 2.42 -2.91
CA PHE A 48 -0.53 3.58 -2.19
C PHE A 48 -0.49 3.35 -0.67
N GLU A 49 0.29 2.39 -0.18
CA GLU A 49 0.87 2.44 1.17
C GLU A 49 1.88 1.29 1.33
N GLY A 50 3.11 1.65 1.67
CA GLY A 50 4.22 0.71 1.81
C GLY A 50 3.97 -0.32 2.91
N GLY A 51 4.43 -1.56 2.67
CA GLY A 51 4.37 -2.62 3.67
C GLY A 51 4.53 -3.99 3.02
N TYR A 52 5.75 -4.48 2.99
CA TYR A 52 6.08 -5.86 2.64
C TYR A 52 5.37 -6.81 3.62
N THR A 53 4.63 -7.79 3.09
CA THR A 53 3.89 -8.77 3.89
C THR A 53 4.84 -9.82 4.47
N GLU A 54 4.88 -9.92 5.79
CA GLU A 54 5.69 -10.85 6.57
C GLU A 54 5.06 -12.26 6.65
N PRO A 55 5.83 -13.36 6.58
CA PRO A 55 5.31 -14.69 6.85
C PRO A 55 5.25 -14.95 8.37
N GLN A 56 4.04 -15.18 8.86
CA GLN A 56 3.69 -15.55 10.23
C GLN A 56 4.51 -16.76 10.75
N ARG A 57 5.35 -16.55 11.77
CA ARG A 57 6.13 -17.60 12.46
C ARG A 57 5.68 -17.73 13.94
N PRO A 58 5.65 -18.95 14.53
CA PRO A 58 4.93 -19.18 15.78
C PRO A 58 5.64 -18.60 17.00
N THR A 59 4.82 -18.10 17.91
CA THR A 59 5.20 -17.58 19.22
C THR A 59 5.86 -18.68 20.05
N ASN A 60 7.17 -18.60 20.26
CA ASN A 60 7.86 -19.40 21.27
C ASN A 60 8.97 -18.57 21.92
N GLY A 61 8.92 -18.49 23.25
CA GLY A 61 10.09 -18.25 24.08
C GLY A 61 10.26 -16.82 24.58
N SER A 62 10.00 -16.64 25.88
CA SER A 62 10.50 -15.53 26.69
C SER A 62 12.02 -15.36 26.53
N GLY A 63 12.48 -14.13 26.28
CA GLY A 63 13.88 -13.76 26.39
C GLY A 63 14.29 -12.77 25.31
N SER A 64 14.89 -11.66 25.73
CA SER A 64 15.40 -10.54 24.92
C SER A 64 16.33 -10.98 23.78
N SER A 65 15.74 -11.44 22.68
CA SER A 65 16.46 -11.86 21.49
C SER A 65 15.94 -11.04 20.31
N VAL A 66 16.84 -10.24 19.73
CA VAL A 66 16.55 -9.46 18.52
C VAL A 66 16.41 -10.46 17.38
N HIS A 67 15.20 -10.60 16.86
CA HIS A 67 14.92 -11.45 15.72
C HIS A 67 15.37 -10.74 14.43
N VAL A 68 16.21 -11.41 13.64
CA VAL A 68 16.64 -10.91 12.33
C VAL A 68 16.01 -11.84 11.29
N ASP A 69 14.96 -11.35 10.64
CA ASP A 69 14.15 -12.16 9.71
C ASP A 69 14.87 -12.57 8.44
N TYR A 70 15.89 -11.80 8.04
CA TYR A 70 16.61 -12.09 6.82
C TYR A 70 18.02 -11.51 6.85
N VAL A 71 19.01 -12.38 6.78
CA VAL A 71 20.39 -12.01 6.46
C VAL A 71 20.64 -12.40 5.01
N PRO A 72 20.78 -11.44 4.08
CA PRO A 72 21.04 -11.76 2.69
C PRO A 72 22.35 -12.57 2.57
N PRO A 73 22.39 -13.59 1.70
CA PRO A 73 23.62 -14.35 1.48
C PRO A 73 24.70 -13.38 0.98
N ARG A 74 25.78 -13.25 1.76
CA ARG A 74 26.94 -12.46 1.36
C ARG A 74 27.52 -13.12 0.11
N GLN A 75 27.21 -12.57 -1.06
CA GLN A 75 27.94 -12.93 -2.27
C GLN A 75 29.41 -12.66 -1.98
N LYS A 76 30.28 -13.66 -2.21
CA LYS A 76 31.73 -13.50 -2.04
C LYS A 76 32.12 -12.19 -2.73
N PRO A 77 32.81 -11.25 -2.05
CA PRO A 77 33.23 -10.03 -2.70
C PRO A 77 34.02 -10.43 -3.93
N ARG A 78 33.49 -10.13 -5.11
CA ARG A 78 34.27 -10.23 -6.34
C ARG A 78 35.43 -9.28 -6.13
N PRO A 79 36.69 -9.71 -6.27
CA PRO A 79 37.80 -8.78 -6.23
C PRO A 79 37.48 -7.71 -7.28
N SER A 80 37.35 -6.46 -6.83
CA SER A 80 37.07 -5.33 -7.70
C SER A 80 38.17 -5.33 -8.74
N LYS A 81 37.83 -5.72 -9.97
CA LYS A 81 38.75 -5.67 -11.08
C LYS A 81 38.87 -4.20 -11.46
N ASP A 82 39.84 -3.55 -10.81
CA ASP A 82 40.40 -2.24 -11.12
C ASP A 82 39.36 -1.18 -11.49
N PHE A 83 38.65 -0.64 -10.50
CA PHE A 83 38.00 0.65 -10.67
C PHE A 83 39.09 1.72 -10.80
N LYS A 84 39.48 2.02 -12.03
CA LYS A 84 40.34 3.17 -12.34
C LYS A 84 39.47 4.41 -12.40
N GLY A 85 39.07 4.92 -11.22
CA GLY A 85 38.44 6.23 -11.12
C GLY A 85 39.32 7.27 -11.81
N GLY A 86 38.73 8.06 -12.72
CA GLY A 86 39.44 9.11 -13.44
C GLY A 86 39.87 10.25 -12.51
N GLU A 87 40.63 11.22 -13.04
CA GLU A 87 41.05 12.38 -12.26
C GLU A 87 39.84 13.22 -11.85
N TYR A 88 39.74 13.45 -10.55
CA TYR A 88 38.79 14.38 -9.97
C TYR A 88 39.39 15.78 -10.10
N VAL A 89 38.72 16.66 -10.84
CA VAL A 89 39.11 18.06 -10.97
C VAL A 89 38.57 18.81 -9.76
N GLU A 90 39.47 19.30 -8.91
CA GLU A 90 39.10 20.22 -7.84
C GLU A 90 38.73 21.58 -8.46
N PHE A 91 37.49 22.01 -8.25
CA PHE A 91 37.05 23.34 -8.64
C PHE A 91 37.30 24.31 -7.48
N GLU A 92 38.12 25.32 -7.74
CA GLU A 92 38.31 26.45 -6.83
C GLU A 92 37.05 27.31 -6.87
N GLU A 93 36.30 27.31 -5.76
CA GLU A 93 35.10 28.13 -5.60
C GLU A 93 35.51 29.60 -5.47
N VAL A 94 35.27 30.39 -6.53
CA VAL A 94 35.56 31.83 -6.51
C VAL A 94 34.54 32.53 -5.61
N LYS A 95 35.04 33.17 -4.56
CA LYS A 95 34.28 33.88 -3.52
C LYS A 95 33.81 35.27 -3.96
#